data_AF-A0A345QXQ8-F1
#
_entry.id   AF-A0A345QXQ8-F1
#
_cell.length_a   1.000
_cell.length_b   1.000
_cell.length_c   1.000
_cell.angle_alpha   90.00
_cell.angle_beta   90.00
_cell.angle_gamma   90.00
#
_symmetry.space_group_name_H-M   'P 1'
#
loop_
_entity.id
_entity.type
_entity.pdbx_description
1 polymer ?
#
loop_
_entity_poly.entity_id
_entity_poly.type
_entity_poly.pdbx_seq_one_letter_code
_entity_poly.pdbx_strand_id
1 'polypeptide(L)'
;MRLICPNCDAQYEVPDEVMPSSGRDVQCSNCGQTWFQHHPDFPPLDEEDDSRISTVSAALSGHDDAENGVAPERDVDAPAPASPPEPDADAAEDPDAGEPAHPAPPPRKQLDPSVADILRQEAEAEQEARRRRQAQTLESQPDLGLEEADQPSESDRAQQAKARMSRLRGEEQHSVAETTAAAAAVASRRELLPDIEEINSTLRTGSERRVIPNTGADAGRDTHADPKQRSGFSRGFVLIVALASVLVLLYVFSPQISEAVPALRPYLALYVAQVDSARQWLDGMLQSTLQWLDARASQSGS
;
A
#
# COMPACT_ATOMS: atom_id res chain seq x y z
N MET A 1 15.86 -13.03 1.32
CA MET A 1 16.23 -12.28 0.10
C MET A 1 16.29 -10.77 0.36
N ARG A 2 16.99 -10.01 -0.49
CA ARG A 2 17.08 -8.54 -0.43
C ARG A 2 16.26 -7.90 -1.55
N LEU A 3 15.39 -6.97 -1.18
CA LEU A 3 14.52 -6.22 -2.09
C LEU A 3 15.00 -4.78 -2.21
N ILE A 4 15.01 -4.24 -3.42
CA ILE A 4 15.44 -2.86 -3.70
C ILE A 4 14.29 -2.15 -4.40
N CYS A 5 13.84 -1.03 -3.86
CA CYS A 5 12.77 -0.25 -4.47
C CYS A 5 13.29 0.45 -5.74
N PRO A 6 12.64 0.27 -6.91
CA PRO A 6 13.10 0.85 -8.17
C PRO A 6 12.93 2.38 -8.28
N ASN A 7 12.25 3.01 -7.31
CA ASN A 7 11.94 4.44 -7.34
C ASN A 7 12.80 5.28 -6.38
N CYS A 8 13.19 4.73 -5.23
CA CYS A 8 13.91 5.50 -4.20
C CYS A 8 15.12 4.76 -3.60
N ASP A 9 15.51 3.62 -4.17
CA ASP A 9 16.67 2.82 -3.78
C ASP A 9 16.68 2.38 -2.30
N ALA A 10 15.51 2.39 -1.65
CA ALA A 10 15.34 1.83 -0.32
C ALA A 10 15.54 0.30 -0.37
N GLN A 11 16.26 -0.22 0.63
CA GLN A 11 16.68 -1.62 0.70
C GLN A 11 15.98 -2.31 1.88
N TYR A 12 15.35 -3.45 1.61
CA TYR A 12 14.60 -4.23 2.59
C TYR A 12 15.12 -5.66 2.63
N GLU A 13 15.24 -6.22 3.83
CA GLU A 13 15.58 -7.61 4.04
C GLU A 13 14.31 -8.36 4.45
N VAL A 14 13.91 -9.32 3.61
CA VAL A 14 12.67 -10.09 3.79
C VAL A 14 13.04 -11.57 3.74
N PRO A 15 12.65 -12.39 4.73
CA PRO A 15 12.85 -13.83 4.67
C PRO A 15 12.18 -14.45 3.44
N ASP A 16 12.75 -15.53 2.90
CA ASP A 16 12.20 -16.13 1.67
C ASP A 16 10.83 -16.78 1.92
N GLU A 17 10.61 -17.31 3.13
CA GLU A 17 9.35 -17.95 3.57
C GLU A 17 8.12 -17.05 3.47
N VAL A 18 8.29 -15.72 3.58
CA VAL A 18 7.16 -14.79 3.49
C VAL A 18 6.80 -14.47 2.04
N MET A 19 7.65 -14.77 1.06
CA MET A 19 7.37 -14.58 -0.36
C MET A 19 6.79 -15.88 -0.95
N PRO A 20 5.56 -15.87 -1.51
CA PRO A 20 5.01 -17.06 -2.15
C PRO A 20 5.81 -17.41 -3.40
N SER A 21 5.85 -18.69 -3.75
CA SER A 21 6.54 -19.21 -4.94
C SER A 21 6.05 -18.58 -6.25
N SER A 22 4.78 -18.19 -6.32
CA SER A 22 4.21 -17.47 -7.47
C SER A 22 4.72 -16.04 -7.64
N GLY A 23 5.49 -15.51 -6.68
CA GLY A 23 5.77 -14.08 -6.57
C GLY A 23 4.58 -13.30 -5.99
N ARG A 24 4.81 -12.02 -5.65
CA ARG A 24 3.80 -11.13 -5.07
C ARG A 24 4.13 -9.66 -5.34
N ASP A 25 3.10 -8.84 -5.42
CA ASP A 25 3.22 -7.38 -5.35
C ASP A 25 3.72 -6.91 -3.99
N VAL A 26 4.82 -6.15 -4.00
CA VAL A 26 5.41 -5.55 -2.80
C VAL A 26 5.32 -4.04 -2.89
N GLN A 27 5.01 -3.39 -1.76
CA GLN A 27 4.90 -1.93 -1.66
C GLN A 27 6.04 -1.36 -0.82
N CYS A 28 6.75 -0.37 -1.37
CA CYS A 28 7.79 0.34 -0.64
C CYS A 28 7.19 1.19 0.48
N SER A 29 7.61 0.95 1.72
CA SER A 29 7.18 1.76 2.88
C SER A 29 7.68 3.21 2.83
N ASN A 30 8.76 3.49 2.09
CA ASN A 30 9.37 4.82 2.02
C ASN A 30 8.75 5.73 0.94
N CYS A 31 8.41 5.19 -0.23
CA CYS A 31 7.91 5.98 -1.36
C CYS A 31 6.53 5.57 -1.90
N GLY A 32 5.94 4.48 -1.38
CA GLY A 32 4.64 3.95 -1.76
C GLY A 32 4.59 3.19 -3.09
N GLN A 33 5.72 3.08 -3.81
CA GLN A 33 5.76 2.38 -5.09
C GLN A 33 5.49 0.89 -4.90
N THR A 34 4.55 0.36 -5.68
CA THR A 34 4.27 -1.07 -5.76
C THR A 34 4.96 -1.66 -6.99
N TRP A 35 5.64 -2.80 -6.83
CA TRP A 35 6.20 -3.56 -7.94
C TRP A 35 6.05 -5.06 -7.67
N PHE A 36 6.05 -5.86 -8.75
CA PHE A 36 5.98 -7.30 -8.63
C PHE A 36 7.36 -7.88 -8.34
N GLN A 37 7.45 -8.75 -7.34
CA GLN A 37 8.68 -9.43 -6.98
C GLN A 37 8.51 -10.95 -7.09
N HIS A 38 9.38 -11.57 -7.89
CA HIS A 38 9.49 -13.02 -8.01
C HIS A 38 10.23 -13.63 -6.82
N HIS A 39 9.86 -14.87 -6.47
CA HIS A 39 10.61 -15.69 -5.53
C HIS A 39 11.97 -16.06 -6.15
N PRO A 40 13.09 -16.06 -5.38
CA PRO A 40 14.41 -16.38 -5.91
C PRO A 40 14.49 -17.78 -6.56
N ASP A 41 13.70 -18.74 -6.10
CA ASP A 41 13.63 -20.09 -6.68
C ASP A 41 12.75 -20.20 -7.94
N PHE A 42 11.95 -19.18 -8.24
CA PHE A 42 11.07 -19.12 -9.42
C PHE A 42 11.26 -17.78 -10.16
N PRO A 43 12.46 -17.51 -10.71
CA PRO A 43 12.65 -16.37 -11.59
C PRO A 43 11.77 -16.52 -12.85
N PRO A 44 11.37 -15.41 -13.49
CA PRO A 44 10.70 -15.50 -14.79
C PRO A 44 11.64 -16.25 -15.74
N LEU A 45 11.10 -17.25 -16.44
CA LEU A 45 11.79 -17.82 -17.59
C LEU A 45 11.88 -16.69 -18.60
N ASP A 46 13.11 -16.25 -18.89
CA ASP A 46 13.36 -15.19 -19.86
C ASP A 46 12.60 -15.48 -21.17
N GLU A 47 12.13 -14.42 -21.83
CA GLU A 47 11.37 -14.39 -23.09
C GLU A 47 12.12 -14.99 -24.31
N GLU A 48 13.11 -15.86 -24.08
CA GLU A 48 13.76 -16.68 -25.09
C GLU A 48 12.97 -17.99 -25.37
N ASP A 49 12.00 -18.35 -24.52
CA ASP A 49 11.22 -19.61 -24.64
C ASP A 49 9.90 -19.50 -25.43
N ASP A 50 9.50 -18.30 -25.88
CA ASP A 50 8.41 -18.15 -26.87
C ASP A 50 8.79 -18.80 -28.22
N SER A 51 10.10 -18.89 -28.48
CA SER A 51 10.66 -19.57 -29.65
C SER A 51 10.52 -21.10 -29.59
N ARG A 52 10.44 -21.71 -28.39
CA ARG A 52 10.39 -23.18 -28.25
C ARG A 52 8.98 -23.72 -28.11
N ILE A 53 8.03 -22.93 -27.60
CA ILE A 53 6.60 -23.30 -27.62
C ILE A 53 6.09 -23.35 -29.08
N SER A 54 6.58 -22.46 -29.96
CA SER A 54 6.33 -22.54 -31.40
C SER A 54 6.95 -23.79 -32.05
N THR A 55 8.12 -24.23 -31.57
CA THR A 55 8.82 -25.40 -32.12
C THR A 55 8.21 -26.73 -31.64
N VAL A 56 7.64 -26.81 -30.44
CA VAL A 56 6.96 -28.02 -29.93
C VAL A 56 5.53 -28.14 -30.50
N SER A 57 4.81 -27.04 -30.73
CA SER A 57 3.55 -27.07 -31.50
C SER A 57 3.78 -27.43 -32.98
N ALA A 58 4.86 -26.93 -33.60
CA ALA A 58 5.21 -27.31 -34.96
C ALA A 58 5.70 -28.76 -35.10
N ALA A 59 6.28 -29.36 -34.04
CA ALA A 59 6.75 -30.75 -34.05
C ALA A 59 5.65 -31.79 -33.76
N LEU A 60 4.48 -31.38 -33.26
CA LEU A 60 3.34 -32.27 -32.97
C LEU A 60 2.22 -32.24 -34.03
N SER A 61 2.34 -31.40 -35.07
CA SER A 61 1.37 -31.32 -36.18
C SER A 61 1.82 -32.01 -37.48
N GLY A 62 2.79 -32.92 -37.40
CA GLY A 62 3.34 -33.63 -38.55
C GLY A 62 2.84 -35.08 -38.72
N HIS A 63 1.54 -35.30 -38.92
CA HIS A 63 1.08 -36.49 -39.66
C HIS A 63 -0.33 -36.34 -40.24
N ASP A 64 -0.44 -36.85 -41.46
CA ASP A 64 -1.62 -37.19 -42.26
C ASP A 64 -2.21 -36.16 -43.25
N ASP A 65 -1.99 -36.57 -44.50
CA ASP A 65 -2.85 -36.51 -45.68
C ASP A 65 -2.87 -35.26 -46.57
N ALA A 66 -2.17 -35.46 -47.68
CA ALA A 66 -2.37 -34.83 -48.97
C ALA A 66 -3.75 -35.20 -49.56
N GLU A 67 -4.50 -34.22 -50.06
CA GLU A 67 -4.97 -34.19 -51.45
C GLU A 67 -5.65 -32.84 -51.77
N ASN A 68 -5.35 -32.30 -52.96
CA ASN A 68 -6.23 -31.50 -53.83
C ASN A 68 -6.96 -30.27 -53.23
N GLY A 69 -6.77 -29.03 -53.66
CA GLY A 69 -6.37 -28.46 -54.93
C GLY A 69 -6.85 -27.00 -55.01
N VAL A 70 -6.36 -26.29 -56.02
CA VAL A 70 -6.69 -24.94 -56.53
C VAL A 70 -6.39 -23.68 -55.68
N ALA A 71 -5.36 -22.97 -56.14
CA ALA A 71 -5.19 -21.51 -56.00
C ALA A 71 -6.24 -20.75 -56.86
N PRO A 72 -6.49 -19.46 -56.61
CA PRO A 72 -5.63 -18.46 -57.25
C PRO A 72 -5.28 -17.22 -56.41
N GLU A 73 -4.26 -16.55 -56.94
CA GLU A 73 -3.64 -15.31 -56.51
C GLU A 73 -4.50 -14.05 -56.75
N ARG A 74 -4.25 -13.04 -55.89
CA ARG A 74 -4.17 -11.58 -56.11
C ARG A 74 -5.41 -10.80 -56.60
N ASP A 75 -5.81 -9.80 -55.81
CA ASP A 75 -5.61 -8.39 -56.18
C ASP A 75 -5.66 -7.45 -54.96
N VAL A 76 -4.88 -6.37 -55.07
CA VAL A 76 -4.57 -5.34 -54.07
C VAL A 76 -5.68 -4.28 -54.08
N ASP A 77 -6.11 -3.80 -52.90
CA ASP A 77 -6.28 -2.37 -52.52
C ASP A 77 -7.27 -2.25 -51.33
N ALA A 78 -6.85 -1.61 -50.22
CA ALA A 78 -7.69 -1.42 -49.04
C ALA A 78 -7.49 -0.02 -48.43
N PRO A 79 -8.49 0.89 -48.50
CA PRO A 79 -8.43 2.19 -47.83
C PRO A 79 -9.08 2.16 -46.43
N ALA A 80 -8.64 3.09 -45.59
CA ALA A 80 -8.96 3.26 -44.16
C ALA A 80 -10.45 3.51 -43.83
N PRO A 81 -10.94 3.17 -42.61
CA PRO A 81 -12.32 3.47 -42.20
C PRO A 81 -12.47 4.85 -41.53
N ALA A 82 -13.51 5.58 -41.95
CA ALA A 82 -14.01 6.81 -41.33
C ALA A 82 -15.31 6.55 -40.55
N SER A 83 -15.60 7.45 -39.60
CA SER A 83 -16.59 7.42 -38.50
C SER A 83 -18.06 7.20 -38.89
N PRO A 84 -18.93 6.68 -37.97
CA PRO A 84 -20.38 6.64 -38.17
C PRO A 84 -21.13 7.90 -37.63
N PRO A 85 -22.36 8.15 -38.10
CA PRO A 85 -23.07 9.42 -37.95
C PRO A 85 -24.06 9.48 -36.76
N GLU A 86 -24.38 10.71 -36.35
CA GLU A 86 -25.42 11.10 -35.38
C GLU A 86 -26.85 10.99 -35.96
N PRO A 87 -27.87 10.70 -35.14
CA PRO A 87 -29.27 10.93 -35.48
C PRO A 87 -29.91 12.06 -34.65
N ASP A 88 -30.69 12.92 -35.31
CA ASP A 88 -31.53 13.97 -34.70
C ASP A 88 -33.04 13.75 -34.99
N ALA A 89 -33.85 14.14 -33.99
CA ALA A 89 -35.27 14.58 -34.01
C ALA A 89 -36.39 13.54 -34.33
N ASP A 90 -37.59 13.49 -33.70
CA ASP A 90 -38.25 14.29 -32.65
C ASP A 90 -39.55 13.57 -32.15
N ALA A 91 -40.03 13.99 -30.97
CA ALA A 91 -41.41 14.00 -30.43
C ALA A 91 -42.17 12.72 -29.96
N ALA A 92 -42.33 12.57 -28.63
CA ALA A 92 -43.62 12.71 -27.91
C ALA A 92 -43.44 12.55 -26.37
N GLU A 93 -43.98 13.50 -25.59
CA GLU A 93 -43.99 13.55 -24.12
C GLU A 93 -45.02 12.58 -23.48
N ASP A 94 -44.67 12.00 -22.33
CA ASP A 94 -45.60 11.74 -21.22
C ASP A 94 -44.81 11.81 -19.88
N PRO A 95 -45.19 12.67 -18.91
CA PRO A 95 -44.49 12.81 -17.64
C PRO A 95 -45.22 12.04 -16.53
N ASP A 96 -44.78 10.82 -16.23
CA ASP A 96 -45.01 10.23 -14.90
C ASP A 96 -43.74 9.51 -14.44
N ALA A 97 -42.97 10.21 -13.61
CA ALA A 97 -41.74 9.74 -13.02
C ALA A 97 -42.05 8.71 -11.93
N GLY A 98 -42.18 7.45 -12.34
CA GLY A 98 -42.04 6.30 -11.46
C GLY A 98 -40.57 6.11 -11.08
N GLU A 99 -40.31 6.10 -9.77
CA GLU A 99 -39.04 5.70 -9.12
C GLU A 99 -38.34 4.55 -9.88
N PRO A 100 -37.03 4.62 -10.20
CA PRO A 100 -36.36 3.52 -10.89
C PRO A 100 -36.37 2.27 -10.00
N ALA A 101 -37.16 1.28 -10.41
CA ALA A 101 -37.21 -0.03 -9.80
C ALA A 101 -35.81 -0.68 -9.91
N HIS A 102 -35.15 -0.87 -8.77
CA HIS A 102 -33.93 -1.68 -8.71
C HIS A 102 -34.21 -3.08 -9.28
N PRO A 103 -33.37 -3.60 -10.19
CA PRO A 103 -33.54 -4.95 -10.70
C PRO A 103 -33.44 -5.96 -9.55
N ALA A 104 -34.36 -6.93 -9.54
CA ALA A 104 -34.38 -7.99 -8.53
C ALA A 104 -33.04 -8.76 -8.50
N PRO A 105 -32.51 -9.12 -7.32
CA PRO A 105 -31.26 -9.86 -7.20
C PRO A 105 -31.37 -11.22 -7.89
N PRO A 106 -30.29 -11.72 -8.52
CA PRO A 106 -30.32 -13.00 -9.23
C PRO A 106 -30.62 -14.15 -8.25
N PRO A 107 -31.36 -15.19 -8.70
CA PRO A 107 -31.66 -16.34 -7.86
C PRO A 107 -30.37 -17.03 -7.42
N ARG A 108 -30.20 -17.19 -6.10
CA ARG A 108 -29.05 -17.89 -5.51
C ARG A 108 -29.05 -19.35 -5.98
N LYS A 109 -27.92 -19.80 -6.51
CA LYS A 109 -27.75 -21.18 -6.99
C LYS A 109 -27.78 -22.12 -5.78
N GLN A 110 -28.75 -23.02 -5.74
CA GLN A 110 -28.86 -24.00 -4.66
C GLN A 110 -27.74 -25.03 -4.81
N LEU A 111 -27.04 -25.33 -3.71
CA LEU A 111 -25.98 -26.34 -3.69
C LEU A 111 -26.61 -27.73 -3.87
N ASP A 112 -25.90 -28.61 -4.59
CA ASP A 112 -26.29 -30.01 -4.76
C ASP A 112 -26.39 -30.72 -3.39
N PRO A 113 -27.41 -31.58 -3.16
CA PRO A 113 -27.61 -32.23 -1.86
C PRO A 113 -26.38 -33.00 -1.36
N SER A 114 -25.61 -33.63 -2.26
CA SER A 114 -24.40 -34.35 -1.87
C SER A 114 -23.30 -33.42 -1.33
N VAL A 115 -23.21 -32.19 -1.86
CA VAL A 115 -22.24 -31.18 -1.42
C VAL A 115 -22.68 -30.57 -0.09
N ALA A 116 -24.00 -30.38 0.10
CA ALA A 116 -24.55 -29.88 1.36
C ALA A 116 -24.27 -30.85 2.52
N ASP A 117 -24.33 -32.16 2.28
CA ASP A 117 -24.04 -33.17 3.28
C ASP A 117 -22.54 -33.23 3.63
N ILE A 118 -21.64 -33.08 2.64
CA ILE A 118 -20.19 -32.96 2.89
C ILE A 118 -19.88 -31.70 3.71
N LEU A 119 -20.48 -30.56 3.37
CA LEU A 119 -20.28 -29.31 4.12
C LEU A 119 -20.82 -29.40 5.56
N ARG A 120 -21.91 -30.14 5.78
CA ARG A 120 -22.44 -30.40 7.13
C ARG A 120 -21.48 -31.29 7.94
N GLN A 121 -20.96 -32.34 7.32
CA GLN A 121 -19.98 -33.23 7.95
C GLN A 121 -18.67 -32.52 8.31
N GLU A 122 -18.14 -31.68 7.41
CA GLU A 122 -16.96 -30.84 7.66
C GLU A 122 -17.23 -29.80 8.76
N ALA A 123 -18.41 -29.17 8.75
CA ALA A 123 -18.79 -28.23 9.80
C ALA A 123 -18.87 -28.88 11.18
N GLU A 124 -19.41 -30.10 11.27
CA GLU A 124 -19.44 -30.88 12.52
C GLU A 124 -18.03 -31.28 12.98
N ALA A 125 -17.18 -31.73 12.06
CA ALA A 125 -15.79 -32.11 12.36
C ALA A 125 -14.96 -30.91 12.86
N GLU A 126 -15.08 -29.75 12.21
CA GLU A 126 -14.40 -28.52 12.64
C GLU A 126 -14.93 -28.02 13.99
N GLN A 127 -16.25 -28.09 14.22
CA GLN A 127 -16.83 -27.73 15.52
C GLN A 127 -16.32 -28.64 16.64
N GLU A 128 -16.21 -29.95 16.39
CA GLU A 128 -15.66 -30.88 17.37
C GLU A 128 -14.17 -30.61 17.64
N ALA A 129 -13.39 -30.32 16.60
CA ALA A 129 -11.98 -29.94 16.72
C ALA A 129 -11.82 -28.65 17.56
N ARG A 130 -12.67 -27.63 17.33
CA ARG A 130 -12.68 -26.41 18.13
C ARG A 130 -13.06 -26.67 19.58
N ARG A 131 -14.08 -27.49 19.84
CA ARG A 131 -14.46 -27.87 21.20
C ARG A 131 -13.33 -28.59 21.92
N ARG A 132 -12.61 -29.49 21.25
CA ARG A 132 -11.44 -30.18 21.83
C ARG A 132 -10.31 -29.21 22.15
N ARG A 133 -10.02 -28.23 21.28
CA ARG A 133 -9.03 -27.16 21.54
C ARG A 133 -9.45 -26.22 22.67
N GLN A 134 -10.74 -25.91 22.82
CA GLN A 134 -11.26 -25.09 23.92
C GLN A 134 -11.34 -25.85 25.26
N ALA A 135 -11.59 -27.16 25.20
CA ALA A 135 -11.60 -28.04 26.37
C ALA A 135 -10.19 -28.38 26.88
N GLN A 136 -9.17 -28.28 26.01
CA GLN A 136 -7.79 -28.15 26.48
C GLN A 136 -7.72 -26.85 27.27
N THR A 137 -7.50 -27.01 28.57
CA THR A 137 -7.53 -25.95 29.58
C THR A 137 -6.66 -24.80 29.11
N LEU A 138 -7.29 -23.74 28.59
CA LEU A 138 -6.63 -22.45 28.47
C LEU A 138 -6.19 -22.10 29.88
N GLU A 139 -4.89 -22.07 30.13
CA GLU A 139 -4.34 -21.52 31.36
C GLU A 139 -4.80 -20.06 31.42
N SER A 140 -5.84 -19.81 32.22
CA SER A 140 -6.31 -18.45 32.48
C SER A 140 -5.20 -17.78 33.26
N GLN A 141 -4.33 -17.06 32.57
CA GLN A 141 -3.26 -16.29 33.18
C GLN A 141 -3.92 -15.15 33.98
N PRO A 142 -4.01 -15.25 35.31
CA PRO A 142 -4.81 -14.34 36.09
C PRO A 142 -3.87 -13.31 36.69
N ASP A 143 -3.10 -12.57 35.88
CA ASP A 143 -2.31 -11.46 36.41
C ASP A 143 -1.75 -10.51 35.33
N LEU A 144 -2.62 -9.93 34.51
CA LEU A 144 -2.33 -8.58 34.03
C LEU A 144 -2.86 -7.66 35.13
N GLY A 145 -1.97 -7.21 36.02
CA GLY A 145 -2.22 -6.37 37.20
C GLY A 145 -2.86 -5.01 36.89
N LEU A 146 -4.01 -5.04 36.24
CA LEU A 146 -4.98 -3.98 36.11
C LEU A 146 -5.85 -4.10 37.35
N GLU A 147 -5.81 -3.09 38.22
CA GLU A 147 -6.69 -3.01 39.38
C GLU A 147 -8.13 -3.34 38.96
N GLU A 148 -8.76 -4.23 39.72
CA GLU A 148 -10.12 -4.77 39.57
C GLU A 148 -11.18 -3.67 39.74
N ALA A 149 -11.13 -2.62 38.92
CA ALA A 149 -12.08 -1.53 38.93
C ALA A 149 -13.31 -1.95 38.10
N ASP A 150 -14.40 -2.26 38.80
CA ASP A 150 -15.75 -2.48 38.27
C ASP A 150 -15.83 -3.38 37.03
N GLN A 151 -15.41 -4.64 37.19
CA GLN A 151 -15.70 -5.67 36.22
C GLN A 151 -17.22 -6.00 36.25
N PRO A 152 -17.99 -5.77 35.17
CA PRO A 152 -19.41 -6.10 35.13
C PRO A 152 -19.61 -7.60 35.35
N SER A 153 -20.69 -8.02 36.00
CA SER A 153 -20.89 -9.45 36.33
C SER A 153 -20.93 -10.31 35.05
N GLU A 154 -20.64 -11.61 35.14
CA GLU A 154 -20.75 -12.51 33.98
C GLU A 154 -22.15 -12.46 33.34
N SER A 155 -23.20 -12.29 34.17
CA SER A 155 -24.56 -12.07 33.69
C SER A 155 -24.69 -10.80 32.86
N ASP A 156 -24.07 -9.70 33.27
CA ASP A 156 -24.12 -8.42 32.56
C ASP A 156 -23.38 -8.51 31.23
N ARG A 157 -22.20 -9.16 31.20
CA ARG A 157 -21.45 -9.40 29.96
C ARG A 157 -22.23 -10.27 28.98
N ALA A 158 -22.88 -11.33 29.46
CA ALA A 158 -23.70 -12.21 28.63
C ALA A 158 -24.92 -11.49 28.04
N GLN A 159 -25.54 -10.59 28.83
CA GLN A 159 -26.65 -9.75 28.37
C GLN A 159 -26.19 -8.72 27.34
N GLN A 160 -25.05 -8.07 27.57
CA GLN A 160 -24.50 -7.07 26.65
C GLN A 160 -24.05 -7.71 25.32
N ALA A 161 -23.51 -8.93 25.37
CA ALA A 161 -23.20 -9.72 24.17
C ALA A 161 -24.48 -10.11 23.39
N LYS A 162 -25.54 -10.53 24.08
CA LYS A 162 -26.84 -10.81 23.46
C LYS A 162 -27.46 -9.57 22.82
N ALA A 163 -27.42 -8.42 23.50
CA ALA A 163 -27.91 -7.14 22.98
C ALA A 163 -27.11 -6.69 21.74
N ARG A 164 -25.79 -6.91 21.73
CA ARG A 164 -24.95 -6.63 20.56
C ARG A 164 -25.27 -7.56 19.38
N MET A 165 -25.55 -8.83 19.66
CA MET A 165 -25.96 -9.81 18.65
C MET A 165 -27.36 -9.53 18.08
N SER A 166 -28.32 -9.07 18.88
CA SER A 166 -29.66 -8.69 18.38
C SER A 166 -29.62 -7.44 17.49
N ARG A 167 -28.76 -6.47 17.83
CA ARG A 167 -28.51 -5.29 17.00
C ARG A 167 -27.94 -5.63 15.63
N LEU A 168 -26.95 -6.53 15.59
CA LEU A 168 -26.36 -6.99 14.33
C LEU A 168 -27.32 -7.87 13.51
N ARG A 169 -28.30 -8.50 14.17
CA ARG A 169 -29.36 -9.28 13.53
C ARG A 169 -30.53 -8.41 13.03
N GLY A 170 -30.55 -7.13 13.37
CA GLY A 170 -31.58 -6.19 12.93
C GLY A 170 -32.92 -6.31 13.66
N GLU A 171 -32.95 -7.00 14.81
CA GLU A 171 -34.15 -7.11 15.65
C GLU A 171 -34.14 -6.00 16.73
N GLU A 172 -34.41 -4.75 16.34
CA GLU A 172 -34.83 -3.70 17.28
C GLU A 172 -36.07 -2.98 16.73
N GLN A 173 -37.22 -3.28 17.34
CA GLN A 173 -38.46 -2.53 17.22
C GLN A 173 -38.25 -1.17 17.91
N HIS A 174 -37.95 -0.14 17.11
CA HIS A 174 -37.71 1.20 17.62
C HIS A 174 -39.03 1.86 18.04
N SER A 175 -39.16 2.16 19.33
CA SER A 175 -40.17 3.10 19.81
C SER A 175 -39.65 4.53 19.69
N VAL A 176 -40.52 5.46 19.29
CA VAL A 176 -40.19 6.85 18.92
C VAL A 176 -39.56 7.66 20.08
N ALA A 177 -39.76 7.21 21.32
CA ALA A 177 -39.19 7.84 22.51
C ALA A 177 -37.68 7.57 22.68
N GLU A 178 -37.16 6.50 22.09
CA GLU A 178 -35.75 6.11 22.22
C GLU A 178 -34.86 6.84 21.19
N THR A 179 -35.43 7.24 20.05
CA THR A 179 -34.74 8.00 18.99
C THR A 179 -34.26 9.38 19.42
N THR A 180 -34.98 10.07 20.31
CA THR A 180 -34.58 11.40 20.80
C THR A 180 -33.51 11.31 21.90
N ALA A 181 -33.59 10.29 22.76
CA ALA A 181 -32.56 10.01 23.76
C ALA A 181 -31.26 9.48 23.12
N ALA A 182 -31.37 8.64 22.08
CA ALA A 182 -30.23 8.16 21.30
C ALA A 182 -29.55 9.30 20.51
N ALA A 183 -30.32 10.24 19.92
CA ALA A 183 -29.75 11.40 19.23
C ALA A 183 -28.98 12.33 20.18
N ALA A 184 -29.49 12.58 21.38
CA ALA A 184 -28.80 13.37 22.40
C ALA A 184 -27.54 12.67 22.95
N ALA A 185 -27.58 11.34 23.13
CA ALA A 185 -26.42 10.56 23.56
C ALA A 185 -25.33 10.43 22.47
N VAL A 186 -25.72 10.40 21.19
CA VAL A 186 -24.78 10.40 20.05
C VAL A 186 -24.08 11.75 19.90
N ALA A 187 -24.79 12.87 20.11
CA ALA A 187 -24.18 14.20 20.12
C ALA A 187 -23.18 14.37 21.29
N SER A 188 -23.56 13.94 22.51
CA SER A 188 -22.68 14.01 23.68
C SER A 188 -21.44 13.10 23.60
N ARG A 189 -21.56 11.92 22.94
CA ARG A 189 -20.41 11.01 22.71
C ARG A 189 -19.47 11.51 21.61
N ARG A 190 -19.98 12.31 20.66
CA ARG A 190 -19.19 12.96 19.61
C ARG A 190 -18.34 14.12 20.14
N GLU A 191 -18.71 14.70 21.29
CA GLU A 191 -17.94 15.73 22.00
C GLU A 191 -16.85 15.13 22.92
N LEU A 192 -16.95 13.83 23.28
CA LEU A 192 -16.08 13.19 24.29
C LEU A 192 -15.01 12.24 23.70
N LEU A 193 -15.00 12.08 22.38
CA LEU A 193 -13.98 11.31 21.65
C LEU A 193 -13.21 12.29 20.77
N PRO A 194 -11.86 12.27 20.79
CA PRO A 194 -11.05 13.02 19.83
C PRO A 194 -11.55 12.74 18.41
N ASP A 195 -11.81 13.80 17.63
CA ASP A 195 -12.54 13.70 16.37
C ASP A 195 -11.72 12.89 15.35
N ILE A 196 -12.37 11.94 14.66
CA ILE A 196 -11.69 11.03 13.74
C ILE A 196 -11.15 11.80 12.51
N GLU A 197 -11.74 12.95 12.22
CA GLU A 197 -11.27 13.92 11.24
C GLU A 197 -9.94 14.57 11.66
N GLU A 198 -9.73 14.83 12.97
CA GLU A 198 -8.46 15.34 13.51
C GLU A 198 -7.36 14.28 13.41
N ILE A 199 -7.68 13.02 13.73
CA ILE A 199 -6.74 11.89 13.62
C ILE A 199 -6.38 11.62 12.14
N ASN A 200 -7.33 11.64 11.22
CA ASN A 200 -7.02 11.51 9.79
C ASN A 200 -6.27 12.73 9.23
N SER A 201 -6.51 13.94 9.76
CA SER A 201 -5.78 15.14 9.34
C SER A 201 -4.32 15.16 9.82
N THR A 202 -4.06 14.65 11.03
CA THR A 202 -2.68 14.49 11.55
C THR A 202 -1.91 13.38 10.82
N LEU A 203 -2.61 12.33 10.35
CA LEU A 203 -2.00 11.28 9.53
C LEU A 203 -1.82 11.68 8.04
N ARG A 204 -2.76 12.44 7.45
CA ARG A 204 -2.66 12.89 6.04
C ARG A 204 -1.67 14.03 5.82
N THR A 205 -1.42 14.87 6.84
CA THR A 205 -0.37 15.91 6.76
C THR A 205 1.05 15.36 6.73
N GLY A 206 1.23 14.06 7.02
CA GLY A 206 2.50 13.33 6.86
C GLY A 206 2.71 12.66 5.50
N SER A 207 1.70 12.58 4.62
CA SER A 207 1.77 11.82 3.35
C SER A 207 1.46 12.61 2.07
N GLU A 208 1.34 13.94 2.11
CA GLU A 208 1.06 14.71 0.89
C GLU A 208 2.33 14.93 0.06
N ARG A 209 2.58 13.95 -0.81
CA ARG A 209 3.51 14.02 -1.93
C ARG A 209 3.12 15.17 -2.87
N ARG A 210 4.12 16.02 -3.08
CA ARG A 210 4.26 17.04 -4.14
C ARG A 210 3.66 16.59 -5.49
N VAL A 211 2.48 17.11 -5.81
CA VAL A 211 1.97 17.20 -7.18
C VAL A 211 2.55 18.49 -7.78
N ILE A 212 3.25 18.36 -8.91
CA ILE A 212 3.67 19.47 -9.75
C ILE A 212 2.58 19.66 -10.81
N PRO A 213 1.80 20.76 -10.82
CA PRO A 213 1.09 21.16 -12.02
C PRO A 213 2.08 21.94 -12.89
N ASN A 214 2.44 21.37 -14.04
CA ASN A 214 3.08 22.10 -15.12
C ASN A 214 2.14 23.22 -15.59
N THR A 215 2.74 24.35 -15.92
CA THR A 215 2.12 25.59 -16.37
C THR A 215 1.21 25.43 -17.59
N GLY A 216 0.02 26.03 -17.52
CA GLY A 216 -0.84 26.35 -18.65
C GLY A 216 -1.90 27.35 -18.19
N ALA A 217 -2.04 28.45 -18.92
CA ALA A 217 -2.86 29.62 -18.61
C ALA A 217 -4.34 29.28 -18.37
N ASP A 218 -5.01 29.99 -17.46
CA ASP A 218 -6.15 30.87 -17.77
C ASP A 218 -6.88 31.35 -16.50
N ALA A 219 -7.60 32.44 -16.68
CA ALA A 219 -8.07 33.40 -15.70
C ALA A 219 -9.15 32.91 -14.70
N GLY A 220 -9.10 33.51 -13.51
CA GLY A 220 -10.28 34.07 -12.84
C GLY A 220 -11.10 33.14 -11.93
N ARG A 221 -10.93 33.28 -10.62
CA ARG A 221 -12.05 33.50 -9.68
C ARG A 221 -11.57 33.82 -8.27
N ASP A 222 -12.19 34.85 -7.70
CA ASP A 222 -12.10 35.20 -6.30
C ASP A 222 -12.66 34.08 -5.42
N THR A 223 -11.83 33.56 -4.52
CA THR A 223 -12.29 33.00 -3.24
C THR A 223 -11.22 33.33 -2.20
N HIS A 224 -11.64 33.99 -1.13
CA HIS A 224 -10.83 34.35 0.03
C HIS A 224 -9.96 33.17 0.48
N ALA A 225 -8.67 33.21 0.13
CA ALA A 225 -7.68 32.29 0.65
C ALA A 225 -7.11 32.91 1.92
N ASP A 226 -7.60 32.42 3.06
CA ASP A 226 -6.89 32.53 4.33
C ASP A 226 -5.43 32.07 4.09
N PRO A 227 -4.40 32.90 4.37
CA PRO A 227 -3.03 32.47 4.21
C PRO A 227 -2.72 31.44 5.30
N LYS A 228 -3.11 30.19 5.04
CA LYS A 228 -2.74 29.01 5.83
C LYS A 228 -1.22 29.09 6.02
N GLN A 229 -0.81 29.42 7.24
CA GLN A 229 0.58 29.59 7.60
C GLN A 229 1.26 28.23 7.46
N ARG A 230 1.87 28.01 6.30
CA ARG A 230 2.62 26.80 5.97
C ARG A 230 3.86 26.75 6.88
N SER A 231 3.85 25.77 7.77
CA SER A 231 4.92 25.30 8.67
C SER A 231 6.31 25.89 8.40
N GLY A 232 6.76 26.78 9.30
CA GLY A 232 8.09 27.40 9.24
C GLY A 232 9.26 26.41 9.37
N PHE A 233 9.01 25.19 9.85
CA PHE A 233 10.04 24.17 10.07
C PHE A 233 10.64 23.62 8.76
N SER A 234 9.80 23.37 7.75
CA SER A 234 10.27 22.83 6.45
C SER A 234 11.16 23.84 5.70
N ARG A 235 10.85 25.14 5.81
CA ARG A 235 11.68 26.22 5.25
C ARG A 235 13.04 26.30 5.94
N GLY A 236 13.09 26.14 7.27
CA GLY A 236 14.34 26.10 8.02
C GLY A 236 15.21 24.91 7.63
N PHE A 237 14.62 23.71 7.54
CA PHE A 237 15.34 22.51 7.12
C PHE A 237 15.89 22.63 5.70
N VAL A 238 15.09 23.11 4.74
CA VAL A 238 15.54 23.34 3.37
C VAL A 238 16.69 24.34 3.31
N LEU A 239 16.65 25.42 4.11
CA LEU A 239 17.75 26.38 4.19
C LEU A 239 19.02 25.74 4.75
N ILE A 240 18.92 24.88 5.76
CA ILE A 240 20.07 24.16 6.32
C ILE A 240 20.66 23.19 5.30
N VAL A 241 19.82 22.41 4.61
CA VAL A 241 20.27 21.48 3.56
C VAL A 241 20.91 22.24 2.39
N ALA A 242 20.33 23.37 1.98
CA ALA A 242 20.92 24.23 0.97
C ALA A 242 22.28 24.79 1.42
N LEU A 243 22.40 25.26 2.66
CA LEU A 243 23.66 25.74 3.23
C LEU A 243 24.72 24.62 3.28
N ALA A 244 24.34 23.43 3.74
CA ALA A 244 25.22 22.27 3.78
C ALA A 244 25.69 21.89 2.37
N SER A 245 24.77 21.92 1.39
CA SER A 245 25.10 21.67 -0.02
C SER A 245 26.09 22.70 -0.55
N VAL A 246 25.93 23.99 -0.21
CA VAL A 246 26.88 25.05 -0.57
C VAL A 246 28.25 24.81 0.06
N LEU A 247 28.32 24.41 1.33
CA LEU A 247 29.60 24.08 1.99
C LEU A 247 30.29 22.89 1.31
N VAL A 248 29.55 21.84 0.98
CA VAL A 248 30.07 20.68 0.23
C VAL A 248 30.58 21.12 -1.15
N LEU A 249 29.85 21.97 -1.86
CA LEU A 249 30.31 22.54 -3.13
C LEU A 249 31.60 23.35 -2.94
N LEU A 250 31.70 24.19 -1.90
CA LEU A 250 32.94 24.91 -1.59
C LEU A 250 34.12 23.97 -1.29
N TYR A 251 33.89 22.82 -0.65
CA TYR A 251 34.92 21.81 -0.42
C TYR A 251 35.37 21.15 -1.73
N VAL A 252 34.41 20.66 -2.54
CA VAL A 252 34.68 19.97 -3.81
C VAL A 252 35.34 20.91 -4.83
N PHE A 253 34.87 22.15 -4.92
CA PHE A 253 35.40 23.16 -5.85
C PHE A 253 36.53 24.02 -5.24
N SER A 254 36.98 23.72 -4.02
CA SER A 254 38.13 24.39 -3.37
C SER A 254 39.34 24.58 -4.29
N PRO A 255 39.84 23.55 -5.02
CA PRO A 255 40.99 23.73 -5.91
C PRO A 255 40.72 24.75 -7.03
N GLN A 256 39.56 24.68 -7.69
CA GLN A 256 39.21 25.60 -8.78
C GLN A 256 39.06 27.05 -8.29
N ILE A 257 38.44 27.25 -7.12
CA ILE A 257 38.27 28.59 -6.52
C ILE A 257 39.64 29.17 -6.11
N SER A 258 40.55 28.31 -5.64
CA SER A 258 41.89 28.71 -5.23
C SER A 258 42.77 29.17 -6.40
N GLU A 259 42.51 28.67 -7.60
CA GLU A 259 43.17 29.10 -8.84
C GLU A 259 42.59 30.41 -9.36
N ALA A 260 41.26 30.53 -9.38
CA ALA A 260 40.58 31.74 -9.85
C ALA A 260 40.81 32.95 -8.95
N VAL A 261 40.86 32.75 -7.62
CA VAL A 261 41.05 33.83 -6.64
C VAL A 261 42.15 33.44 -5.65
N PRO A 262 43.42 33.79 -5.94
CA PRO A 262 44.56 33.42 -5.10
C PRO A 262 44.47 33.95 -3.67
N ALA A 263 43.76 35.06 -3.44
CA ALA A 263 43.57 35.65 -2.12
C ALA A 263 42.76 34.75 -1.15
N LEU A 264 41.90 33.86 -1.67
CA LEU A 264 41.06 32.97 -0.85
C LEU A 264 41.78 31.66 -0.45
N ARG A 265 42.96 31.38 -1.03
CA ARG A 265 43.77 30.17 -0.77
C ARG A 265 43.96 29.84 0.72
N PRO A 266 44.45 30.76 1.59
CA PRO A 266 44.71 30.41 2.98
C PRO A 266 43.44 30.06 3.75
N TYR A 267 42.31 30.69 3.43
CA TYR A 267 41.03 30.43 4.10
C TYR A 267 40.41 29.10 3.66
N LEU A 268 40.44 28.80 2.35
CA LEU A 268 39.98 27.53 1.81
C LEU A 268 40.85 26.36 2.30
N ALA A 269 42.17 26.54 2.39
CA ALA A 269 43.07 25.53 2.91
C ALA A 269 42.78 25.18 4.37
N LEU A 270 42.50 26.19 5.21
CA LEU A 270 42.09 25.97 6.60
C LEU A 270 40.76 25.20 6.67
N TYR A 271 39.78 25.59 5.86
CA TYR A 271 38.49 24.91 5.82
C TYR A 271 38.62 23.43 5.40
N VAL A 272 39.34 23.15 4.31
CA VAL A 272 39.58 21.78 3.83
C VAL A 272 40.30 20.94 4.88
N ALA A 273 41.33 21.47 5.53
CA ALA A 273 42.04 20.76 6.59
C ALA A 273 41.12 20.37 7.78
N GLN A 274 40.20 21.26 8.16
CA GLN A 274 39.21 20.96 9.22
C GLN A 274 38.25 19.85 8.78
N VAL A 275 37.75 19.88 7.53
CA VAL A 275 36.89 18.82 6.99
C VAL A 275 37.64 17.49 6.91
N ASP A 276 38.89 17.50 6.44
CA ASP A 276 39.70 16.28 6.32
C ASP A 276 40.02 15.66 7.68
N SER A 277 40.33 16.48 8.69
CA SER A 277 40.53 15.99 10.06
C SER A 277 39.26 15.37 10.65
N ALA A 278 38.09 15.99 10.43
CA ALA A 278 36.81 15.44 10.85
C ALA A 278 36.50 14.11 10.15
N ARG A 279 36.80 14.01 8.85
CA ARG A 279 36.64 12.77 8.07
C ARG A 279 37.53 11.66 8.60
N GLN A 280 38.82 11.93 8.80
CA GLN A 280 39.77 10.93 9.31
C GLN A 280 39.42 10.49 10.73
N TRP A 281 38.92 11.41 11.56
CA TRP A 281 38.40 11.08 12.90
C TRP A 281 37.20 10.13 12.82
N LEU A 282 36.24 10.42 11.93
CA LEU A 282 35.07 9.56 11.72
C LEU A 282 35.49 8.17 11.21
N ASP A 283 36.39 8.12 10.23
CA ASP A 283 36.93 6.87 9.68
C ASP A 283 37.63 6.03 10.77
N GLY A 284 38.42 6.67 11.64
CA GLY A 284 39.05 6.01 12.78
C GLY A 284 38.03 5.46 13.78
N MET A 285 36.95 6.22 14.03
CA MET A 285 35.86 5.77 14.90
C MET A 285 35.16 4.53 14.32
N LEU A 286 34.84 4.53 13.02
CA LEU A 286 34.24 3.37 12.34
C LEU A 286 35.15 2.13 12.36
N GLN A 287 36.46 2.31 12.15
CA GLN A 287 37.40 1.19 12.20
C GLN A 287 37.49 0.59 13.60
N SER A 288 37.51 1.45 14.64
CA SER A 288 37.57 1.00 16.03
C SER A 288 36.31 0.23 16.44
N THR A 289 35.13 0.66 15.99
CA THR A 289 33.87 -0.02 16.30
C THR A 289 33.76 -1.36 15.56
N LEU A 290 34.21 -1.43 14.31
CA LEU A 290 34.28 -2.69 13.56
C LEU A 290 35.25 -3.70 14.20
N GLN A 291 36.44 -3.25 14.62
CA GLN A 291 37.39 -4.11 15.33
C GLN A 291 36.84 -4.61 16.68
N TRP A 292 36.12 -3.75 17.40
CA TRP A 292 35.47 -4.15 18.66
C TRP A 292 34.37 -5.18 18.44
N LEU A 293 33.55 -5.02 17.39
CA LEU A 293 32.51 -5.99 17.03
C LEU A 293 33.10 -7.35 16.65
N ASP A 294 34.17 -7.37 15.86
CA ASP A 294 34.88 -8.59 15.46
C ASP A 294 35.51 -9.31 16.67
N ALA A 295 36.12 -8.55 17.59
CA ALA A 295 36.64 -9.08 18.83
C ALA A 295 35.54 -9.68 19.74
N ARG A 296 34.32 -9.13 19.72
CA ARG A 296 33.18 -9.67 20.47
C ARG A 296 32.59 -10.91 19.82
N ALA A 297 32.48 -10.92 18.50
CA ALA A 297 31.97 -12.06 17.74
C ALA A 297 32.88 -13.30 17.88
N SER A 298 34.21 -13.10 17.82
CA SER A 298 35.18 -14.18 18.00
C SER A 298 35.16 -14.79 19.41
N GLN A 299 34.91 -14.00 20.47
CA GLN A 299 34.77 -14.51 21.84
C GLN A 299 33.51 -15.35 22.07
N SER A 300 32.41 -15.10 21.34
CA SER A 300 31.18 -15.89 21.45
C SER A 300 31.24 -17.24 20.70
N GLY A 301 32.21 -17.41 19.80
CA GLY A 301 32.36 -18.62 18.99
C GLY A 301 33.29 -19.70 19.58
N SER A 302 33.96 -19.41 20.70
CA SER A 302 34.84 -20.33 21.44
C SER A 302 34.18 -20.80 22.74
#